data_AF-A0A1G3PF46-F1
#
_entry.id   AF-A0A1G3PF46-F1
#
_cell.length_a   1.000
_cell.length_b   1.000
_cell.length_c   1.000
_cell.angle_alpha   90.00
_cell.angle_beta   90.00
_cell.angle_gamma   90.00
#
_symmetry.space_group_name_H-M   'P 1'
#
loop_
_entity.id
_entity.type
_entity.pdbx_description
1 polymer ?
#
loop_
_entity_poly.entity_id
_entity_poly.type
_entity_poly.pdbx_seq_one_letter_code
_entity_poly.pdbx_strand_id
1 'polypeptide(L)'
;MVPDNTTLFTINASYQSLVTLFEKMNDITSEKKDTIISGDWGKLTEIVSSQNELKIHLEKEEHTIASLGGNSISDQKISIQKNRIKQLIKQYREAETINIRLLKDSLYLAKLKANKIFKIPFDDETYSPVHTKKNEAIGRSGPIMFDQLI
;
A
#
# COMPACT_ATOMS: atom_id res chain seq x y z
N MET A 1 2.80 -28.86 13.79
CA MET A 1 1.73 -29.70 13.20
C MET A 1 2.00 -29.77 11.70
N VAL A 2 1.92 -30.97 11.11
CA VAL A 2 1.85 -31.07 9.65
C VAL A 2 0.39 -30.78 9.28
N PRO A 3 0.08 -29.71 8.54
CA PRO A 3 -1.28 -29.40 8.13
C PRO A 3 -1.82 -30.52 7.24
N ASP A 4 -3.10 -30.84 7.36
CA ASP A 4 -3.74 -31.76 6.43
C ASP A 4 -3.77 -31.18 5.01
N ASN A 5 -4.00 -32.03 4.01
CA ASN A 5 -3.96 -31.63 2.60
C ASN A 5 -4.96 -30.51 2.27
N THR A 6 -6.10 -30.48 2.94
CA THR A 6 -7.15 -29.46 2.75
C THR A 6 -6.70 -28.10 3.28
N THR A 7 -6.07 -28.09 4.46
CA THR A 7 -5.49 -26.91 5.09
C THR A 7 -4.35 -26.36 4.26
N LEU A 8 -3.43 -27.23 3.79
CA LEU A 8 -2.32 -26.83 2.93
C LEU A 8 -2.80 -26.27 1.59
N PHE A 9 -3.85 -26.85 1.00
CA PHE A 9 -4.48 -26.33 -0.22
C PHE A 9 -5.07 -24.93 0.00
N THR A 10 -5.82 -24.74 1.08
CA THR A 10 -6.45 -23.45 1.43
C THR A 10 -5.40 -22.36 1.66
N ILE A 11 -4.32 -22.68 2.38
CA ILE A 11 -3.24 -21.72 2.64
C ILE A 11 -2.52 -21.33 1.35
N ASN A 12 -2.23 -22.29 0.47
CA ASN A 12 -1.65 -22.00 -0.84
C ASN A 12 -2.57 -21.10 -1.69
N ALA A 13 -3.88 -21.35 -1.65
CA ALA A 13 -4.87 -20.53 -2.34
C ALA A 13 -4.91 -19.10 -1.79
N SER A 14 -4.88 -18.93 -0.47
CA SER A 14 -4.84 -17.60 0.16
C SER A 14 -3.54 -16.86 -0.14
N TYR A 15 -2.38 -17.52 -0.13
CA TYR A 15 -1.12 -16.88 -0.56
C TYR A 15 -1.17 -16.47 -2.04
N GLN A 16 -1.80 -17.26 -2.91
CA GLN A 16 -1.98 -16.86 -4.30
C GLN A 16 -2.96 -15.68 -4.47
N SER A 17 -4.02 -15.66 -3.67
CA SER A 17 -4.95 -14.54 -3.59
C SER A 17 -4.21 -13.26 -3.18
N LEU A 18 -3.35 -13.33 -2.15
CA LEU A 18 -2.50 -12.21 -1.73
C LEU A 18 -1.58 -11.71 -2.86
N VAL A 19 -0.92 -12.61 -3.60
CA VAL A 19 -0.10 -12.21 -4.76
C VAL A 19 -0.93 -11.40 -5.76
N THR A 20 -2.11 -11.90 -6.11
CA THR A 20 -3.01 -11.25 -7.09
C THR A 20 -3.49 -9.88 -6.59
N LEU A 21 -3.86 -9.80 -5.30
CA LEU A 21 -4.28 -8.54 -4.68
C LEU A 21 -3.16 -7.50 -4.65
N PHE A 22 -1.92 -7.92 -4.38
CA PHE A 22 -0.77 -7.01 -4.41
C PHE A 22 -0.37 -6.59 -5.83
N GLU A 23 -0.52 -7.44 -6.83
CA GLU A 23 -0.35 -7.05 -8.23
C GLU A 23 -1.36 -5.96 -8.61
N LYS A 24 -2.65 -6.18 -8.30
CA LYS A 24 -3.70 -5.17 -8.52
C LYS A 24 -3.45 -3.88 -7.73
N MET A 25 -2.97 -3.98 -6.50
CA MET A 25 -2.62 -2.80 -5.69
C MET A 25 -1.49 -2.00 -6.35
N ASN A 26 -0.46 -2.66 -6.91
CA ASN A 26 0.61 -1.99 -7.63
C ASN A 26 0.10 -1.29 -8.90
N ASP A 27 -0.78 -1.93 -9.66
CA ASP A 27 -1.37 -1.35 -10.87
C ASP A 27 -2.15 -0.06 -10.55
N ILE A 28 -3.03 -0.11 -9.54
CA ILE A 28 -3.80 1.06 -9.09
C ILE A 28 -2.88 2.15 -8.54
N THR A 29 -1.80 1.80 -7.82
CA THR A 29 -0.81 2.78 -7.34
C THR A 29 -0.04 3.43 -8.49
N SER A 30 0.21 2.72 -9.59
CA SER A 30 0.79 3.31 -10.80
C SER A 30 -0.21 4.24 -11.50
N GLU A 31 -1.47 3.84 -11.61
CA GLU A 31 -2.54 4.69 -12.16
C GLU A 31 -2.75 5.97 -11.34
N LYS A 32 -2.62 5.86 -10.01
CA LYS A 32 -2.67 7.00 -9.08
C LYS A 32 -1.63 8.06 -9.44
N LYS A 33 -0.41 7.64 -9.78
CA LYS A 33 0.68 8.54 -10.19
C LYS A 33 0.29 9.37 -11.41
N ASP A 34 -0.20 8.70 -12.46
CA ASP A 34 -0.58 9.36 -13.71
C ASP A 34 -1.78 10.29 -13.50
N THR A 35 -2.71 9.88 -12.63
CA THR A 35 -3.87 10.69 -12.24
C THR A 35 -3.45 11.96 -11.49
N ILE A 36 -2.51 11.87 -10.54
CA ILE A 36 -1.94 13.04 -9.83
C ILE A 36 -1.28 14.00 -10.83
N ILE A 37 -0.49 13.48 -11.77
CA ILE A 37 0.19 14.30 -12.79
C ILE A 37 -0.83 15.03 -13.69
N SER A 38 -1.91 14.35 -14.07
CA SER A 38 -2.98 14.93 -14.89
C SER A 38 -3.85 15.96 -14.14
N GLY A 39 -3.83 15.94 -12.80
CA GLY A 39 -4.66 16.80 -11.96
C GLY A 39 -6.14 16.39 -11.91
N ASP A 40 -6.48 15.16 -12.29
CA ASP A 40 -7.84 14.63 -12.20
C ASP A 40 -8.15 14.17 -10.76
N TRP A 41 -8.56 15.14 -9.94
CA TRP A 41 -8.84 14.90 -8.52
C TRP A 41 -10.07 14.02 -8.26
N GLY A 42 -11.04 13.98 -9.20
CA GLY A 42 -12.22 13.12 -9.09
C GLY A 42 -11.82 11.65 -9.23
N LYS A 43 -11.09 11.34 -10.31
CA LYS A 43 -10.53 9.99 -10.49
C LYS A 43 -9.58 9.61 -9.35
N LEU A 44 -8.82 10.56 -8.81
CA LEU A 44 -7.93 10.28 -7.67
C LEU A 44 -8.70 9.78 -6.45
N THR A 45 -9.89 10.33 -6.16
CA THR A 45 -10.72 9.86 -5.05
C THR A 45 -11.26 8.44 -5.26
N GLU A 46 -11.63 8.10 -6.50
CA GLU A 46 -12.08 6.75 -6.85
C GLU A 46 -10.96 5.71 -6.68
N ILE A 47 -9.75 6.09 -7.11
CA ILE A 47 -8.53 5.29 -6.94
C ILE A 47 -8.25 5.03 -5.45
N VAL A 48 -8.33 6.07 -4.60
CA VAL A 48 -8.11 5.91 -3.16
C VAL A 48 -9.18 5.02 -2.52
N SER A 49 -10.44 5.12 -2.94
CA SER A 49 -11.50 4.21 -2.50
C SER A 49 -11.18 2.76 -2.87
N SER A 50 -10.77 2.54 -4.11
CA SER A 50 -10.40 1.21 -4.61
C SER A 50 -9.20 0.62 -3.84
N GLN A 51 -8.20 1.44 -3.49
CA GLN A 51 -7.08 1.01 -2.64
C GLN A 51 -7.56 0.60 -1.24
N ASN A 52 -8.51 1.32 -0.65
CA ASN A 52 -9.06 0.97 0.66
C ASN A 52 -9.83 -0.36 0.63
N GLU A 53 -10.62 -0.61 -0.42
CA GLU A 53 -11.31 -1.88 -0.60
C GLU A 53 -10.33 -3.06 -0.72
N LEU A 54 -9.27 -2.90 -1.51
CA LEU A 54 -8.24 -3.93 -1.62
C LEU A 54 -7.51 -4.18 -0.29
N LYS A 55 -7.31 -3.14 0.53
CA LYS A 55 -6.73 -3.29 1.87
C LYS A 55 -7.57 -4.23 2.75
N ILE A 56 -8.89 -4.07 2.74
CA ILE A 56 -9.82 -4.94 3.50
C ILE A 56 -9.70 -6.39 3.04
N HIS A 57 -9.56 -6.63 1.73
CA HIS A 57 -9.36 -7.97 1.19
C HIS A 57 -8.01 -8.58 1.59
N LEU A 58 -6.93 -7.79 1.57
CA LEU A 58 -5.61 -8.23 2.01
C LEU A 58 -5.62 -8.66 3.48
N GLU A 59 -6.23 -7.86 4.36
CA GLU A 59 -6.37 -8.16 5.79
C GLU A 59 -7.15 -9.46 6.03
N LYS A 60 -8.19 -9.71 5.23
CA LYS A 60 -8.98 -10.95 5.31
C LYS A 60 -8.17 -12.19 4.94
N GLU A 61 -7.42 -12.14 3.84
CA GLU A 61 -6.58 -13.26 3.40
C GLU A 61 -5.45 -13.53 4.38
N GLU A 62 -4.85 -12.48 4.94
CA GLU A 62 -3.84 -12.63 5.97
C GLU A 62 -4.40 -13.26 7.25
N HIS A 63 -5.56 -12.81 7.72
CA HIS A 63 -6.22 -13.42 8.86
C HIS A 63 -6.49 -14.91 8.61
N THR A 64 -6.90 -15.26 7.38
CA THR A 64 -7.13 -16.65 6.97
C THR A 64 -5.84 -17.46 7.10
N ILE A 65 -4.73 -16.98 6.53
CA ILE A 65 -3.42 -17.62 6.62
C ILE A 65 -2.96 -17.76 8.08
N ALA A 66 -3.14 -16.71 8.89
CA ALA A 66 -2.77 -16.69 10.30
C ALA A 66 -3.53 -17.76 11.10
N SER A 67 -4.85 -17.81 10.93
CA SER A 67 -5.75 -18.72 11.63
C SER A 67 -5.46 -20.19 11.34
N LEU A 68 -4.93 -20.49 10.15
CA LEU A 68 -4.55 -21.84 9.72
C LEU A 68 -3.09 -22.18 10.01
N GLY A 69 -2.33 -21.29 10.68
CA GLY A 69 -0.92 -21.52 10.99
C GLY A 69 0.02 -21.47 9.78
N GLY A 70 -0.37 -20.80 8.69
CA GLY A 70 0.39 -20.77 7.43
C GLY A 70 1.79 -20.15 7.52
N ASN A 71 2.06 -19.39 8.58
CA ASN A 71 3.36 -18.76 8.82
C ASN A 71 4.47 -19.78 9.08
N SER A 72 4.16 -20.89 9.77
CA SER A 72 5.13 -21.91 10.16
C SER A 72 5.24 -23.08 9.17
N ILE A 73 4.50 -23.03 8.05
CA ILE A 73 4.55 -24.06 7.02
C ILE A 73 5.83 -23.94 6.19
N SER A 74 6.59 -25.03 6.17
CA SER A 74 7.76 -25.23 5.31
C SER A 74 7.35 -25.92 4.01
N ASP A 75 6.68 -25.19 3.12
CA ASP A 75 6.32 -25.64 1.77
C ASP A 75 7.02 -24.77 0.71
N GLN A 76 7.55 -25.41 -0.34
CA GLN A 76 8.33 -24.74 -1.36
C GLN A 76 7.49 -23.74 -2.18
N LYS A 77 6.23 -24.06 -2.50
CA LYS A 77 5.35 -23.15 -3.25
C LYS A 77 4.98 -21.94 -2.40
N ILE A 78 4.65 -22.16 -1.13
CA ILE A 78 4.39 -21.09 -0.17
C ILE A 78 5.61 -20.17 -0.03
N SER A 79 6.83 -20.74 0.02
CA SER A 79 8.07 -19.96 0.08
C SER A 79 8.26 -19.06 -1.15
N ILE A 80 7.99 -19.59 -2.35
CA ILE A 80 8.03 -18.80 -3.60
C ILE A 80 7.01 -17.66 -3.55
N GLN A 81 5.76 -17.94 -3.13
CA GLN A 81 4.72 -16.93 -3.01
C GLN A 81 5.06 -15.85 -1.98
N LYS A 82 5.59 -16.23 -0.80
CA LYS A 82 6.07 -15.28 0.22
C LYS A 82 7.14 -14.34 -0.35
N ASN A 83 8.12 -14.87 -1.10
CA ASN A 83 9.15 -14.06 -1.73
C ASN A 83 8.58 -13.10 -2.79
N ARG A 84 7.62 -13.57 -3.60
CA ARG A 84 6.92 -12.73 -4.58
C ARG A 84 6.15 -11.60 -3.90
N ILE A 85 5.41 -11.89 -2.83
CA ILE A 85 4.69 -10.89 -2.04
C ILE A 85 5.67 -9.84 -1.48
N LYS A 86 6.82 -10.24 -0.93
CA LYS A 86 7.84 -9.30 -0.45
C LYS A 86 8.32 -8.34 -1.55
N GLN A 87 8.54 -8.85 -2.76
CA GLN A 87 8.91 -8.01 -3.91
C GLN A 87 7.80 -7.02 -4.28
N LEU A 88 6.56 -7.47 -4.33
CA LEU A 88 5.41 -6.63 -4.66
C LEU A 88 5.16 -5.54 -3.60
N ILE A 89 5.36 -5.84 -2.32
CA ILE A 89 5.28 -4.84 -1.23
C ILE A 89 6.35 -3.78 -1.40
N LYS A 90 7.58 -4.18 -1.76
CA LYS A 90 8.68 -3.23 -2.00
C LYS A 90 8.32 -2.29 -3.16
N GLN A 91 7.84 -2.84 -4.28
CA GLN A 91 7.41 -2.05 -5.45
C GLN A 91 6.29 -1.07 -5.08
N TYR A 92 5.29 -1.53 -4.33
CA TYR A 92 4.18 -0.71 -3.87
C TYR A 92 4.68 0.47 -3.01
N ARG A 93 5.57 0.21 -2.05
CA ARG A 93 6.13 1.24 -1.17
C ARG A 93 6.93 2.29 -1.94
N GLU A 94 7.72 1.86 -2.92
CA GLU A 94 8.49 2.75 -3.78
C GLU A 94 7.56 3.64 -4.62
N ALA A 95 6.53 3.05 -5.24
CA ALA A 95 5.54 3.79 -6.02
C ALA A 95 4.73 4.78 -5.17
N GLU A 96 4.29 4.38 -3.98
CA GLU A 96 3.51 5.26 -3.11
C GLU A 96 4.36 6.40 -2.54
N THR A 97 5.66 6.17 -2.32
CA THR A 97 6.60 7.23 -1.94
C THR A 97 6.67 8.31 -3.03
N ILE A 98 6.67 7.91 -4.30
CA ILE A 98 6.63 8.85 -5.44
C ILE A 98 5.30 9.60 -5.44
N ASN A 99 4.17 8.91 -5.29
CA ASN A 99 2.84 9.54 -5.24
C ASN A 99 2.75 10.59 -4.13
N ILE A 100 3.27 10.30 -2.94
CA ILE A 100 3.30 11.26 -1.82
C ILE A 100 4.10 12.51 -2.19
N ARG A 101 5.24 12.38 -2.87
CA ARG A 101 6.04 13.54 -3.32
C ARG A 101 5.25 14.37 -4.33
N LEU A 102 4.64 13.74 -5.32
CA LEU A 102 3.83 14.44 -6.33
C LEU A 102 2.63 15.17 -5.72
N LEU A 103 1.99 14.60 -4.70
CA LEU A 103 0.92 15.27 -3.97
C LEU A 103 1.41 16.50 -3.19
N LYS A 104 2.59 16.42 -2.59
CA LYS A 104 3.22 17.57 -1.92
C LYS A 104 3.55 18.68 -2.92
N ASP A 105 4.11 18.32 -4.07
CA ASP A 105 4.42 19.28 -5.14
C ASP A 105 3.13 19.97 -5.62
N SER A 106 2.06 19.19 -5.84
CA SER A 106 0.74 19.70 -6.24
C SER A 106 0.14 20.65 -5.20
N LEU A 107 0.23 20.29 -3.92
CA LEU A 107 -0.24 21.13 -2.81
C LEU A 107 0.56 22.42 -2.72
N TYR A 108 1.88 22.36 -2.87
CA TYR A 108 2.75 23.53 -2.87
C TYR A 108 2.37 24.51 -4.00
N LEU A 109 2.17 24.00 -5.21
CA LEU A 109 1.72 24.82 -6.34
C LEU A 109 0.35 25.44 -6.10
N ALA A 110 -0.58 24.70 -5.49
CA ALA A 110 -1.89 25.22 -5.11
C ALA A 110 -1.78 26.36 -4.08
N LYS A 111 -0.93 26.20 -3.04
CA LYS A 111 -0.64 27.25 -2.06
C LYS A 111 -0.04 28.50 -2.71
N LEU A 112 0.92 28.35 -3.63
CA LEU A 112 1.51 29.49 -4.35
C LEU A 112 0.48 30.25 -5.18
N LYS A 113 -0.41 29.52 -5.88
CA LYS A 113 -1.52 30.14 -6.63
C LYS A 113 -2.48 30.88 -5.70
N ALA A 114 -2.83 30.28 -4.57
CA ALA A 114 -3.70 30.90 -3.58
C ALA A 114 -3.05 32.15 -2.95
N ASN A 115 -1.76 32.11 -2.58
CA ASN A 115 -0.99 33.28 -2.13
C ASN A 115 -1.09 34.43 -3.14
N LYS A 116 -0.94 34.13 -4.44
CA LYS A 116 -0.99 35.13 -5.51
C LYS A 116 -2.38 35.76 -5.66
N ILE A 117 -3.44 34.95 -5.55
CA ILE A 117 -4.83 35.41 -5.72
C ILE A 117 -5.30 36.19 -4.50
N PHE A 118 -5.04 35.67 -3.30
CA PHE A 118 -5.60 36.20 -2.06
C PHE A 118 -4.66 37.12 -1.29
N LYS A 119 -3.37 37.21 -1.68
CA LYS A 119 -2.31 37.97 -0.98
C LYS A 119 -2.13 37.60 0.49
N ILE A 120 -2.59 36.43 0.89
CA ILE A 120 -2.39 35.87 2.23
C ILE A 120 -1.16 34.97 2.15
N PRO A 121 -0.14 35.11 3.02
CA PRO A 121 0.95 34.16 3.08
C PRO A 121 0.52 32.85 3.75
N PHE A 122 0.59 31.73 3.04
CA PHE A 122 0.50 30.39 3.62
C PHE A 122 1.86 29.93 4.13
N ASP A 123 1.90 29.33 5.34
CA ASP A 123 3.11 28.72 5.89
C ASP A 123 3.63 27.57 5.01
N ASP A 124 4.94 27.58 4.77
CA ASP A 124 5.66 26.62 3.92
C ASP A 124 6.10 25.35 4.69
N GLU A 125 5.17 24.77 5.44
CA GLU A 125 5.42 23.48 6.12
C GLU A 125 5.35 22.28 5.18
N THR A 126 5.15 22.50 3.88
CA THR A 126 4.90 21.44 2.87
C THR A 126 6.03 20.41 2.82
N TYR A 127 7.24 20.83 3.18
CA TYR A 127 8.45 19.99 3.27
C TYR A 127 9.02 19.86 4.69
N SER A 128 8.32 20.33 5.73
CA SER A 128 8.86 20.31 7.10
C SER A 128 9.13 18.88 7.58
N PRO A 129 10.36 18.59 8.11
CA PRO A 129 10.75 17.26 8.59
C PRO A 129 9.85 16.70 9.71
N VAL A 130 9.14 17.58 10.43
CA VAL A 130 8.23 17.25 11.53
C VAL A 130 7.01 16.45 11.02
N HIS A 131 6.54 16.70 9.81
CA HIS A 131 5.39 15.98 9.21
C HIS A 131 5.79 14.68 8.52
N THR A 132 7.06 14.51 8.15
CA THR A 132 7.58 13.23 7.63
C THR A 132 7.61 12.12 8.67
N LYS A 133 7.80 12.43 9.96
CA LYS A 133 7.78 11.43 11.05
C LYS A 133 6.39 10.83 11.31
N LYS A 134 5.31 11.59 11.08
CA LYS A 134 3.93 11.07 11.18
C LYS A 134 3.57 10.09 10.05
N ASN A 135 4.23 10.20 8.90
CA ASN A 135 4.01 9.27 7.78
C ASN A 135 4.65 7.89 8.01
N GLU A 136 5.60 7.75 8.95
CA GLU A 136 6.06 6.42 9.39
C GLU A 136 4.92 5.63 10.06
N ALA A 137 3.96 6.31 10.71
CA ALA A 137 2.80 5.64 11.34
C ALA A 137 1.77 5.17 10.32
N ILE A 138 1.64 5.82 9.16
CA ILE A 138 0.75 5.37 8.09
C ILE A 138 1.25 4.02 7.52
N GLY A 139 2.57 3.78 7.56
CA GLY A 139 3.19 2.50 7.23
C GLY A 139 3.11 1.40 8.31
N ARG A 140 2.83 1.76 9.57
CA ARG A 140 2.60 0.79 10.68
C ARG A 140 1.15 0.34 10.84
N SER A 141 0.24 0.95 10.08
CA SER A 141 -1.14 0.45 9.90
C SER A 141 -1.25 -0.56 8.75
N GLY A 142 -0.11 -1.04 8.28
CA GLY A 142 -0.03 -2.32 7.59
C GLY A 142 -0.30 -3.44 8.59
N PRO A 143 -0.77 -4.59 8.11
CA PRO A 143 -1.08 -5.69 9.01
C PRO A 143 0.12 -6.11 9.86
N ILE A 144 -0.16 -6.39 11.13
CA ILE A 144 0.80 -6.56 12.23
C ILE A 144 1.86 -7.64 11.93
N MET A 145 1.62 -8.57 10.99
CA MET A 145 2.58 -9.62 10.66
C MET A 145 3.66 -9.22 9.65
N PHE A 146 3.51 -8.11 8.91
CA PHE A 146 4.55 -7.70 7.95
C PHE A 146 5.73 -6.97 8.59
N ASP A 147 5.56 -6.47 9.82
CA ASP A 147 6.67 -5.97 10.64
C ASP A 147 7.58 -7.10 11.16
N GLN A 148 7.12 -8.36 11.13
CA GLN A 148 7.88 -9.54 11.59
C GLN A 148 8.64 -10.28 10.47
N LEU A 149 8.59 -9.77 9.23
CA LEU A 149 9.25 -10.38 8.06
C LEU A 149 10.54 -9.65 7.63
N ILE A 150 10.97 -8.66 8.42
CA ILE A 150 12.25 -7.93 8.33
C ILE A 150 13.23 -8.52 9.35
#